data_AF-A0A2G2MME7-F1
#
_entry.id   AF-A0A2G2MME7-F1
#
_cell.length_a   1.000
_cell.length_b   1.000
_cell.length_c   1.000
_cell.angle_alpha   90.00
_cell.angle_beta   90.00
_cell.angle_gamma   90.00
#
_symmetry.space_group_name_H-M   'P 1'
#
loop_
_entity.id
_entity.type
_entity.pdbx_description
1 polymer ?
#
loop_
_entity_poly.entity_id
_entity_poly.type
_entity_poly.pdbx_seq_one_letter_code
_entity_poly.pdbx_strand_id
1 'polypeptide(L)'
;MEMIIMQIRFILSLILAIVVALFAVMNATPVNVNLFFAQFEVSLAIVIFIAAVFGAVIIMALGMISQAKMKAKIRELAKKNQQLTVEIGKLNNMHLIDKDETHVISGTLDLGQSSEN
;
A
#
# COMPACT_ATOMS: atom_id res chain seq x y z
N MET A 1 21.41 3.71 -2.93
CA MET A 1 20.55 4.48 -3.86
C MET A 1 19.41 5.18 -3.12
N GLU A 2 18.61 4.47 -2.31
CA GLU A 2 17.49 5.07 -1.55
C GLU A 2 17.90 6.20 -0.60
N MET A 3 19.02 6.06 0.13
CA MET A 3 19.51 7.12 1.02
C MET A 3 19.83 8.44 0.27
N ILE A 4 20.38 8.34 -0.94
CA ILE A 4 20.71 9.50 -1.78
C ILE A 4 19.43 10.20 -2.23
N ILE A 5 18.39 9.43 -2.61
CA ILE A 5 17.09 9.97 -3.01
C ILE A 5 16.44 10.74 -1.84
N MET A 6 16.50 10.21 -0.62
CA MET A 6 15.97 10.90 0.57
C MET A 6 16.69 12.24 0.84
N GLN A 7 18.02 12.25 0.73
CA GLN A 7 18.81 13.47 0.91
C GLN A 7 18.54 14.51 -0.19
N ILE A 8 18.44 14.09 -1.45
CA ILE A 8 18.10 14.98 -2.57
C ILE A 8 16.72 15.62 -2.36
N ARG A 9 15.72 14.83 -1.95
CA ARG A 9 14.37 15.36 -1.65
C ARG A 9 14.40 16.40 -0.54
N PHE A 10 15.20 16.17 0.50
CA PHE A 10 15.37 17.13 1.58
C PHE A 10 16.04 18.42 1.09
N ILE A 11 17.15 18.32 0.36
CA ILE A 11 17.85 19.48 -0.21
C ILE A 11 16.94 20.27 -1.14
N LEU A 12 16.19 19.60 -2.03
CA LEU A 12 15.22 20.25 -2.91
C LEU A 12 14.12 20.97 -2.13
N SER A 13 13.63 20.39 -1.03
CA SER A 13 12.63 21.04 -0.18
C SER A 13 13.19 22.31 0.48
N LEU A 14 14.47 22.32 0.84
CA LEU A 14 15.13 23.50 1.42
C LEU A 14 15.29 24.62 0.39
N ILE A 15 15.72 24.28 -0.83
CA ILE A 15 15.80 25.24 -1.94
C ILE A 15 14.41 25.82 -2.22
N LEU A 16 13.38 24.97 -2.28
CA LEU A 16 12.00 25.43 -2.47
C LEU A 16 11.54 26.34 -1.34
N ALA A 17 11.86 26.03 -0.08
CA ALA A 17 11.52 26.88 1.05
C ALA A 17 12.15 28.28 0.94
N ILE A 18 13.40 28.37 0.49
CA ILE A 18 14.06 29.66 0.21
C ILE A 18 13.32 30.42 -0.90
N VAL A 19 12.96 29.75 -2.00
CA VAL A 19 12.19 30.38 -3.10
C VAL A 19 10.84 30.91 -2.61
N VAL A 20 10.12 30.12 -1.80
CA VAL A 20 8.83 30.54 -1.21
C VAL A 20 9.02 31.72 -0.24
N ALA A 21 10.07 31.71 0.58
CA ALA A 21 10.37 32.82 1.47
C ALA A 21 10.69 34.10 0.70
N LEU A 22 11.50 34.02 -0.37
CA LEU A 22 11.77 35.14 -1.26
C LEU A 22 10.49 35.65 -1.93
N PHE A 23 9.66 34.73 -2.43
CA PHE A 23 8.35 35.09 -2.98
C PHE A 23 7.48 35.84 -1.97
N ALA A 24 7.49 35.42 -0.70
CA ALA A 24 6.73 36.08 0.35
C ALA A 24 7.24 37.49 0.67
N VAL A 25 8.56 37.68 0.74
CA VAL A 25 9.17 39.00 0.98
C VAL A 25 8.92 39.94 -0.20
N MET A 26 9.10 39.47 -1.43
CA MET A 26 8.89 40.28 -2.64
C MET A 26 7.43 40.69 -2.83
N ASN A 27 6.49 39.90 -2.33
CA ASN A 27 5.05 40.14 -2.42
C ASN A 27 4.45 40.46 -1.04
N ALA A 28 5.21 41.11 -0.16
CA ALA A 28 4.79 41.48 1.19
C ALA A 28 3.87 42.71 1.22
N THR A 29 3.72 43.43 0.10
CA THR A 29 2.83 44.59 -0.02
C THR A 29 1.40 44.18 0.35
N PRO A 30 0.76 44.86 1.32
CA PRO A 30 -0.61 44.57 1.69
C PRO A 30 -1.58 44.86 0.53
N VAL A 31 -2.53 43.96 0.33
CA VAL A 31 -3.62 44.11 -0.63
C VAL A 31 -4.94 43.81 0.07
N ASN A 32 -6.01 44.46 -0.39
CA ASN A 32 -7.35 44.18 0.09
C ASN A 32 -7.86 42.89 -0.54
N VAL A 33 -8.16 41.90 0.29
CA VAL A 33 -8.65 40.59 -0.13
C VAL A 33 -10.05 40.39 0.42
N ASN A 34 -11.00 40.14 -0.48
CA ASN A 34 -12.37 39.79 -0.13
C ASN A 34 -12.54 38.26 -0.17
N LEU A 35 -12.57 37.63 1.00
CA LEU A 35 -12.78 36.19 1.18
C LEU A 35 -14.25 35.92 1.50
N PHE A 36 -15.06 35.56 0.51
CA PHE A 36 -16.49 35.18 0.59
C PHE A 36 -17.40 36.13 1.38
N PHE A 37 -17.19 36.27 2.70
CA PHE A 37 -17.94 37.09 3.64
C PHE A 37 -17.06 38.01 4.52
N ALA A 38 -15.73 37.99 4.35
CA ALA A 38 -14.80 38.74 5.19
C ALA A 38 -13.72 39.43 4.34
N GLN A 39 -13.38 40.66 4.70
CA GLN A 39 -12.34 41.44 4.04
C GLN A 39 -11.13 41.57 4.96
N PHE A 40 -9.94 41.35 4.39
CA PHE A 40 -8.68 41.44 5.12
C PHE A 40 -7.66 42.23 4.30
N GLU A 41 -6.86 43.03 5.01
CA GLU A 41 -5.69 43.70 4.43
C GLU A 41 -4.45 42.90 4.81
N VAL A 42 -4.00 42.06 3.88
CA VAL A 42 -2.86 41.15 4.07
C VAL A 42 -2.06 41.06 2.79
N SER A 43 -0.82 40.61 2.89
CA SER A 43 -0.02 40.39 1.69
C SER A 43 -0.58 39.23 0.86
N LEU A 44 -0.50 39.35 -0.47
CA LEU A 44 -0.98 38.31 -1.39
C LEU A 44 -0.26 36.97 -1.13
N ALA A 45 1.02 37.03 -0.77
CA ALA A 45 1.79 35.84 -0.44
C ALA A 45 1.22 35.06 0.73
N ILE A 46 0.74 35.72 1.79
CA ILE A 46 0.14 35.05 2.95
C ILE A 46 -1.12 34.28 2.52
N VAL A 47 -1.96 34.90 1.67
CA VAL A 47 -3.20 34.27 1.20
C VAL A 47 -2.89 33.01 0.39
N ILE A 48 -1.94 33.08 -0.55
CA ILE A 48 -1.51 31.93 -1.35
C ILE A 48 -0.90 30.84 -0.46
N PHE A 49 -0.06 31.22 0.51
CA PHE A 49 0.56 30.28 1.43
C PHE A 49 -0.47 29.50 2.24
N ILE A 50 -1.45 30.20 2.83
CA ILE A 50 -2.54 29.57 3.60
C ILE A 50 -3.35 28.62 2.70
N ALA A 51 -3.72 29.07 1.49
CA ALA A 51 -4.45 28.22 0.54
C ALA A 51 -3.66 26.96 0.16
N ALA A 52 -2.35 27.08 -0.07
CA ALA A 52 -1.47 25.95 -0.37
C ALA A 52 -1.38 24.97 0.82
N VAL A 53 -1.27 25.47 2.05
CA VAL A 53 -1.30 24.65 3.27
C VAL A 53 -2.61 23.87 3.37
N PHE A 54 -3.75 24.52 3.14
CA PHE A 54 -5.05 23.83 3.12
C PHE A 54 -5.11 22.74 2.05
N GLY A 55 -4.64 23.03 0.84
CA GLY A 55 -4.54 22.03 -0.24
C GLY A 55 -3.68 20.84 0.17
N ALA A 56 -2.51 21.08 0.77
CA ALA A 56 -1.61 20.03 1.24
C ALA A 56 -2.25 19.16 2.34
N VAL A 57 -2.98 19.77 3.29
CA VAL A 57 -3.73 19.05 4.33
C VAL A 57 -4.80 18.15 3.72
N ILE A 58 -5.56 18.65 2.74
CA ILE A 58 -6.59 17.86 2.05
C ILE A 58 -5.96 16.67 1.31
N ILE A 59 -4.91 16.90 0.54
CA ILE A 59 -4.20 15.83 -0.18
C ILE A 59 -3.64 14.79 0.79
N MET A 60 -3.05 15.23 1.91
CA MET A 60 -2.54 14.34 2.95
C MET A 60 -3.66 13.47 3.54
N ALA A 61 -4.80 14.07 3.89
CA ALA A 61 -5.94 13.35 4.45
C ALA A 61 -6.48 12.30 3.45
N LEU A 62 -6.68 12.68 2.18
CA LEU A 62 -7.09 11.76 1.12
C LEU A 62 -6.06 10.64 0.91
N GLY A 63 -4.78 10.97 0.96
CA GLY A 63 -3.68 10.02 0.89
C GLY A 63 -3.71 9.01 2.03
N MET A 64 -3.96 9.43 3.27
CA MET A 64 -4.08 8.54 4.43
C MET A 64 -5.25 7.56 4.27
N ILE A 65 -6.40 8.03 3.79
CA ILE A 65 -7.57 7.16 3.51
C ILE A 65 -7.20 6.11 2.45
N SER A 66 -6.57 6.53 1.36
CA SER A 66 -6.13 5.63 0.29
C SER A 66 -5.12 4.58 0.80
N GLN A 67 -4.13 5.01 1.59
CA GLN A 67 -3.14 4.14 2.22
C GLN A 67 -3.80 3.11 3.15
N ALA A 68 -4.80 3.52 3.94
CA ALA A 68 -5.54 2.61 4.83
C ALA A 68 -6.27 1.52 4.04
N LYS A 69 -6.96 1.88 2.95
CA LYS A 69 -7.61 0.93 2.05
C LYS A 69 -6.61 -0.04 1.42
N MET A 70 -5.47 0.48 0.96
CA MET A 70 -4.41 -0.34 0.37
C MET A 70 -3.83 -1.33 1.39
N LYS A 71 -3.58 -0.89 2.62
CA LYS A 71 -3.13 -1.76 3.73
C LYS A 71 -4.16 -2.85 4.06
N ALA A 72 -5.45 -2.51 4.07
CA ALA A 72 -6.52 -3.49 4.28
C ALA A 72 -6.52 -4.56 3.18
N LYS A 73 -6.40 -4.13 1.92
CA LYS A 73 -6.34 -5.05 0.76
C LYS A 73 -5.10 -5.94 0.80
N ILE A 74 -3.94 -5.41 1.19
CA ILE A 74 -2.71 -6.21 1.39
C ILE A 74 -2.95 -7.31 2.42
N ARG A 75 -3.60 -7.01 3.55
CA ARG A 75 -3.91 -8.02 4.58
C ARG A 75 -4.89 -9.08 4.08
N GLU A 76 -5.91 -8.69 3.32
CA GLU A 76 -6.87 -9.62 2.72
C GLU A 76 -6.18 -10.57 1.72
N LEU A 77 -5.36 -10.01 0.81
CA LEU A 77 -4.58 -10.76 -0.16
C LEU A 77 -3.58 -11.71 0.52
N ALA A 78 -2.94 -11.27 1.60
CA ALA A 78 -2.02 -12.11 2.38
C ALA A 78 -2.75 -13.32 3.02
N LYS A 79 -3.95 -13.11 3.59
CA LYS A 79 -4.78 -14.19 4.13
C LYS A 79 -5.21 -15.19 3.06
N LYS A 80 -5.65 -14.69 1.90
CA LYS A 80 -6.03 -15.54 0.75
C LYS A 80 -4.85 -16.38 0.25
N ASN A 81 -3.67 -15.77 0.10
CA ASN A 81 -2.46 -16.50 -0.26
C ASN A 81 -2.15 -17.62 0.74
N GLN A 82 -2.20 -17.34 2.05
CA GLN A 82 -1.95 -18.35 3.07
C GLN A 82 -2.95 -19.52 2.99
N GLN A 83 -4.23 -19.23 2.80
CA GLN A 83 -5.27 -20.27 2.65
C GLN A 83 -5.01 -21.16 1.43
N LEU A 84 -4.71 -20.55 0.28
CA LEU A 84 -4.41 -21.28 -0.95
C LEU A 84 -3.14 -22.14 -0.80
N THR A 85 -2.09 -21.64 -0.13
CA THR A 85 -0.89 -22.43 0.15
C THR A 85 -1.19 -23.65 1.03
N VAL A 86 -2.06 -23.50 2.03
CA VAL A 86 -2.49 -24.62 2.88
C VAL A 86 -3.33 -25.64 2.09
N GLU A 87 -4.24 -25.17 1.22
CA GLU A 87 -5.06 -26.04 0.39
C GLU A 87 -4.23 -26.86 -0.61
N ILE A 88 -3.25 -26.22 -1.27
CA ILE A 88 -2.28 -26.90 -2.14
C ILE A 88 -1.53 -27.99 -1.36
N GLY A 89 -1.08 -27.69 -0.13
CA GLY A 89 -0.41 -28.68 0.72
C GLY A 89 -1.31 -29.87 1.08
N LYS A 90 -2.58 -29.63 1.39
CA LYS A 90 -3.56 -30.69 1.70
C LYS A 90 -3.85 -31.57 0.48
N LEU A 91 -4.06 -30.97 -0.69
CA LEU A 91 -4.31 -31.69 -1.93
C LEU A 91 -3.10 -32.55 -2.33
N ASN A 92 -1.89 -32.02 -2.20
CA ASN A 92 -0.68 -32.78 -2.47
C ASN A 92 -0.56 -33.99 -1.53
N ASN A 93 -0.84 -33.82 -0.23
CA ASN A 93 -0.82 -34.93 0.73
C ASN A 93 -1.92 -35.97 0.46
N MET A 94 -3.13 -35.57 0.04
CA MET A 94 -4.19 -36.51 -0.37
C MET A 94 -3.80 -37.31 -1.61
N HIS A 95 -3.09 -36.71 -2.58
CA HIS A 95 -2.58 -37.42 -3.75
C HIS A 95 -1.48 -38.44 -3.42
N LEU A 96 -0.80 -38.28 -2.28
CA LEU A 96 0.16 -39.27 -1.77
C LEU A 96 -0.52 -40.45 -1.06
N ILE A 97 -1.70 -40.25 -0.46
CA ILE A 97 -2.48 -41.30 0.20
C ILE A 97 -3.19 -42.20 -0.83
N ASP A 98 -3.70 -41.62 -1.93
CA ASP A 98 -4.36 -42.36 -3.02
C ASP A 98 -3.41 -43.30 -3.79
N LYS A 99 -2.11 -42.95 -3.87
CA LYS A 99 -1.08 -43.79 -4.47
C LYS A 99 -0.65 -44.97 -3.58
N ASP A 100 -0.82 -44.88 -2.28
CA ASP A 100 -0.43 -45.92 -1.33
C ASP A 100 -1.49 -47.05 -1.29
N GLU A 101 -2.79 -46.71 -1.33
CA GLU A 101 -3.87 -47.71 -1.33
C GLU A 101 -3.96 -48.52 -2.63
N THR A 102 -3.62 -47.92 -3.78
CA THR A 102 -3.67 -48.62 -5.08
C THR A 102 -2.63 -49.74 -5.20
N HIS A 103 -1.56 -49.73 -4.39
CA HIS A 103 -0.54 -50.78 -4.39
C HIS A 103 -0.82 -51.95 -3.43
N VAL A 104 -1.74 -51.77 -2.46
CA VAL A 104 -2.03 -52.80 -1.44
C VAL A 104 -3.08 -53.82 -1.93
N ILE A 105 -4.05 -53.40 -2.74
CA ILE A 105 -5.14 -54.29 -3.20
C ILE A 105 -4.66 -55.33 -4.23
N SER A 106 -3.58 -55.04 -4.97
CA SER A 106 -2.99 -55.97 -5.94
C SER A 106 -2.20 -57.13 -5.30
N GLY A 107 -1.90 -57.05 -4.00
CA GLY A 107 -1.09 -58.05 -3.28
C GLY A 107 -1.87 -59.13 -2.54
N THR A 108 -3.20 -59.02 -2.44
CA THR A 108 -4.03 -59.95 -1.63
C THR A 108 -4.92 -60.88 -2.47
N LEU A 109 -4.83 -60.82 -3.80
CA LEU A 109 -5.63 -61.64 -4.72
C LEU A 109 -4.99 -62.99 -5.11
N ASP A 110 -3.82 -63.35 -4.57
CA ASP A 110 -3.07 -64.57 -4.94
C ASP A 110 -3.03 -65.66 -3.84
N LEU A 111 -3.98 -65.65 -2.88
CA LEU A 111 -4.00 -66.63 -1.77
C LEU A 111 -5.15 -67.65 -1.85
N GLY A 112 -5.64 -67.97 -3.04
CA GLY A 112 -6.77 -68.89 -3.11
C GLY A 112 -7.04 -69.54 -4.43
N GLN A 113 -6.08 -70.22 -5.04
CA GLN A 113 -6.32 -71.47 -5.80
C GLN A 113 -5.01 -72.25 -5.95
N SER A 114 -5.12 -73.58 -5.87
CA SER A 114 -4.11 -74.58 -6.26
C SER A 114 -3.05 -74.99 -5.23
N SER A 115 -3.53 -75.51 -4.09
CA SER A 115 -3.01 -76.77 -3.58
C SER A 115 -4.14 -77.80 -3.67
N GLU A 116 -4.13 -78.63 -4.70
CA GLU A 116 -4.65 -80.00 -4.61
C GLU A 116 -4.04 -80.86 -5.73
N ASN A 117 -3.76 -82.10 -5.35
CA ASN A 117 -3.22 -83.18 -6.18
C ASN A 117 -4.04 -83.47 -7.45
#